data_AF-A0A1I5V5E6-F1
#
_entry.id   AF-A0A1I5V5E6-F1
#
_cell.length_a   1.000
_cell.length_b   1.000
_cell.length_c   1.000
_cell.angle_alpha   90.00
_cell.angle_beta   90.00
_cell.angle_gamma   90.00
#
_symmetry.space_group_name_H-M   'P 1'
#
loop_
_entity.id
_entity.type
_entity.pdbx_description
1 polymer ?
#
loop_
_entity_poly.entity_id
_entity_poly.type
_entity_poly.pdbx_seq_one_letter_code
_entity_poly.pdbx_strand_id
1 'polypeptide(L)'
;MSRRVIAILTLGLLPALASAAAPLSPDQLLQRIRSERAAEVTAMHSREQAFVAERGERAQLLAAARAALQAQKAQAENLKAEFDRQEAELAEQEKLLAQRVGHLGELFGVVRQSAGDVAGQWQDSQLNAQYPERLRRLKALAESRTLPSAADLDGYWMLLLEDLAASGRVEQVQVPVVAADGHRSEQSVLRVGTFSAFSEQAFLRYDADAGELLAPQRQPSGLGRVDDYLNSGEALASLPVDPSRGTLLAQLQRQPTLWDRLQQGGLVGWVIVALGVVGLLLAIWRMLHLARVGRGVSAQMHDLSAPRGDNPLGRVIGVLGPQPQLADLETLELKLDEAILQETPPLEKGQGLLKLLCAVAPLLGLLGTVTGMIVTFQAITQGGGGDSRLMADGISQALVTTVLGLVVAIPLLFLHSLLASRSKGLIQLLEQQSAGLIALHLSGAPRRD
;
A
#
# COMPACT_ATOMS: atom_id res chain seq x y z
N MET A 1 -65.32 9.56 58.37
CA MET A 1 -66.28 8.55 58.87
C MET A 1 -65.67 7.85 60.08
N SER A 2 -65.93 8.37 61.28
CA SER A 2 -65.65 7.69 62.55
C SER A 2 -66.95 7.62 63.35
N ARG A 3 -67.03 6.58 64.18
CA ARG A 3 -68.22 5.98 64.75
C ARG A 3 -68.96 6.89 65.75
N ARG A 4 -70.28 6.85 65.59
CA ARG A 4 -71.36 7.01 66.59
C ARG A 4 -70.93 6.77 68.05
N VAL A 5 -71.32 7.69 68.94
CA VAL A 5 -71.94 7.34 70.22
C VAL A 5 -73.09 8.32 70.47
N ILE A 6 -74.28 7.74 70.58
CA ILE A 6 -75.56 8.31 70.99
C ILE A 6 -75.64 8.14 72.52
N ALA A 7 -76.11 9.15 73.25
CA ALA A 7 -76.76 8.94 74.54
C ALA A 7 -77.72 10.11 74.85
N ILE A 8 -78.98 9.87 74.53
CA ILE A 8 -80.20 10.52 75.05
C ILE A 8 -80.41 10.06 76.50
N LEU A 9 -81.30 10.75 77.23
CA LEU A 9 -81.98 10.41 78.50
C LEU A 9 -81.48 11.32 79.65
N THR A 10 -82.29 11.98 80.47
CA THR A 10 -83.73 11.88 80.75
C THR A 10 -84.09 12.98 81.76
N LEU A 11 -85.12 13.75 81.46
CA LEU A 11 -86.32 13.90 82.29
C LEU A 11 -86.22 13.21 83.68
N GLY A 12 -86.00 14.01 84.71
CA GLY A 12 -86.19 13.64 86.11
C GLY A 12 -87.19 14.61 86.74
N LEU A 13 -88.47 14.40 86.43
CA LEU A 13 -89.60 14.91 87.21
C LEU A 13 -89.64 14.14 88.54
N LEU A 14 -89.56 14.83 89.68
CA LEU A 14 -89.94 14.34 91.02
C LEU A 14 -89.87 15.54 92.00
N PRO A 15 -90.67 15.55 93.08
CA PRO A 15 -92.03 16.06 93.08
C PRO A 15 -92.17 17.36 93.89
N ALA A 16 -93.28 18.06 93.64
CA ALA A 16 -93.77 19.15 94.46
C ALA A 16 -94.01 18.68 95.91
N LEU A 17 -93.12 19.04 96.82
CA LEU A 17 -93.48 19.26 98.21
C LEU A 17 -93.90 20.72 98.33
N ALA A 18 -95.21 20.93 98.20
CA ALA A 18 -95.88 22.15 98.61
C ALA A 18 -95.67 22.31 100.13
N SER A 19 -94.57 22.97 100.52
CA SER A 19 -94.50 23.60 101.83
C SER A 19 -95.40 24.82 101.75
N ALA A 20 -96.52 24.77 102.46
CA ALA A 20 -97.44 25.88 102.65
C ALA A 20 -96.65 27.10 103.15
N ALA A 21 -96.29 27.99 102.23
CA ALA A 21 -95.63 29.24 102.55
C ALA A 21 -96.66 30.11 103.26
N ALA A 22 -96.52 30.20 104.58
CA ALA A 22 -97.20 31.19 105.40
C ALA A 22 -97.09 32.58 104.73
N PRO A 23 -98.09 33.46 104.87
CA PRO A 23 -98.04 34.80 104.28
C PRO A 23 -96.81 35.53 104.83
N LEU A 24 -95.76 35.64 104.00
CA LEU A 24 -94.52 36.31 104.34
C LEU A 24 -94.87 37.76 104.66
N SER A 25 -94.55 38.20 105.88
CA SER A 25 -94.67 39.62 106.22
C SER A 25 -93.77 40.43 105.28
N PRO A 26 -94.07 41.72 105.02
CA PRO A 26 -93.24 42.58 104.17
C PRO A 26 -91.75 42.52 104.54
N ASP A 27 -91.43 42.35 105.83
CA ASP A 27 -90.06 42.19 106.33
C ASP A 27 -89.42 40.84 105.95
N GLN A 28 -90.16 39.73 105.97
CA GLN A 28 -89.64 38.42 105.60
C GLN A 28 -89.41 38.29 104.09
N LEU A 29 -90.24 38.93 103.25
CA LEU A 29 -90.03 39.00 101.80
C LEU A 29 -88.79 39.87 101.47
N LEU A 30 -88.63 40.99 102.18
CA LEU A 30 -87.46 41.87 102.06
C LEU A 30 -86.16 41.14 102.43
N GLN A 31 -86.18 40.31 103.47
CA GLN A 31 -85.02 39.52 103.91
C GLN A 31 -84.64 38.47 102.87
N ARG A 32 -85.63 37.80 102.26
CA ARG A 32 -85.41 36.82 101.19
C ARG A 32 -84.87 37.48 99.92
N ILE A 33 -85.44 38.60 99.47
CA ILE A 33 -84.94 39.37 98.33
C ILE A 33 -83.51 39.87 98.58
N ARG A 34 -83.18 40.30 99.81
CA ARG A 34 -81.78 40.65 100.18
C ARG A 34 -80.85 39.45 100.09
N SER A 35 -81.28 38.26 100.53
CA SER A 35 -80.47 37.04 100.46
C SER A 35 -80.30 36.51 99.04
N GLU A 36 -81.35 36.54 98.21
CA GLU A 36 -81.32 36.12 96.81
C GLU A 36 -80.49 37.10 95.97
N ARG A 37 -80.64 38.41 96.17
CA ARG A 37 -79.79 39.44 95.54
C ARG A 37 -78.33 39.30 95.95
N ALA A 38 -78.04 38.98 97.22
CA ALA A 38 -76.67 38.75 97.68
C ALA A 38 -76.07 37.48 97.04
N ALA A 39 -76.85 36.39 96.95
CA ALA A 39 -76.43 35.16 96.27
C ALA A 39 -76.22 35.38 94.75
N GLU A 40 -77.09 36.15 94.12
CA GLU A 40 -77.03 36.48 92.69
C GLU A 40 -75.83 37.39 92.36
N VAL A 41 -75.55 38.40 93.19
CA VAL A 41 -74.34 39.23 93.07
C VAL A 41 -73.06 38.39 93.24
N THR A 42 -73.06 37.45 94.19
CA THR A 42 -71.91 36.55 94.40
C THR A 42 -71.72 35.60 93.21
N ALA A 43 -72.80 35.04 92.67
CA ALA A 43 -72.78 34.19 91.47
C ALA A 43 -72.41 34.98 90.21
N MET A 44 -72.79 36.25 90.11
CA MET A 44 -72.42 37.12 88.99
C MET A 44 -70.93 37.46 89.05
N HIS A 45 -70.40 37.78 90.24
CA HIS A 45 -68.96 38.01 90.45
C HIS A 45 -68.13 36.75 90.16
N SER A 46 -68.58 35.56 90.55
CA SER A 46 -67.84 34.32 90.24
C SER A 46 -67.83 34.01 88.74
N ARG A 47 -68.93 34.25 88.02
CA ARG A 47 -68.98 34.15 86.55
C ARG A 47 -68.10 35.18 85.88
N GLU A 48 -68.07 36.41 86.37
CA GLU A 48 -67.23 37.48 85.85
C GLU A 48 -65.75 37.15 86.04
N GLN A 49 -65.36 36.66 87.23
CA GLN A 49 -64.00 36.18 87.51
C GLN A 49 -63.62 34.99 86.62
N ALA A 50 -64.51 34.01 86.47
CA ALA A 50 -64.30 32.86 85.58
C ALA A 50 -64.15 33.30 84.11
N PHE A 51 -64.98 34.22 83.64
CA PHE A 51 -64.90 34.77 82.29
C PHE A 51 -63.59 35.54 82.06
N VAL A 52 -63.14 36.32 83.04
CA VAL A 52 -61.85 37.03 82.96
C VAL A 52 -60.68 36.04 82.97
N ALA A 53 -60.74 34.99 83.79
CA ALA A 53 -59.74 33.92 83.82
C ALA A 53 -59.66 33.17 82.48
N GLU A 54 -60.80 32.74 81.93
CA GLU A 54 -60.87 32.09 80.60
C GLU A 54 -60.37 33.02 79.48
N ARG A 55 -60.68 34.32 79.55
CA ARG A 55 -60.16 35.30 78.59
C ARG A 55 -58.64 35.41 78.68
N GLY A 56 -58.09 35.40 79.89
CA GLY A 56 -56.66 35.39 80.15
C GLY A 56 -55.98 34.13 79.62
N GLU A 57 -56.56 32.96 79.87
CA GLU A 57 -56.07 31.66 79.37
C GLU A 57 -56.10 31.60 77.84
N ARG A 58 -57.21 32.00 77.20
CA ARG A 58 -57.31 32.07 75.72
C ARG A 58 -56.30 33.05 75.13
N ALA A 59 -56.04 34.18 75.78
CA ALA A 59 -55.03 35.13 75.34
C ALA A 59 -53.61 34.54 75.42
N GLN A 60 -53.30 33.78 76.48
CA GLN A 60 -52.03 33.08 76.62
C GLN A 60 -51.86 31.98 75.56
N LEU A 61 -52.88 31.15 75.32
CA LEU A 61 -52.85 30.13 74.28
C LEU A 61 -52.66 30.72 72.89
N LEU A 62 -53.36 31.84 72.58
CA LEU A 62 -53.18 32.55 71.31
C LEU A 62 -51.76 33.13 71.18
N ALA A 63 -51.21 33.69 72.25
CA ALA A 63 -49.84 34.21 72.26
C ALA A 63 -48.81 33.09 72.05
N ALA A 64 -48.96 31.95 72.72
CA ALA A 64 -48.12 30.77 72.55
C ALA A 64 -48.21 30.21 71.13
N ALA A 65 -49.41 30.09 70.57
CA ALA A 65 -49.62 29.63 69.19
C ALA A 65 -49.00 30.61 68.16
N ARG A 66 -49.11 31.93 68.39
CA ARG A 66 -48.46 32.94 67.54
C ARG A 66 -46.94 32.87 67.61
N ALA A 67 -46.37 32.69 68.81
CA ALA A 67 -44.93 32.53 69.00
C ALA A 67 -44.40 31.26 68.32
N ALA A 68 -45.10 30.13 68.47
CA ALA A 68 -44.76 28.88 67.79
C ALA A 68 -44.84 29.02 66.26
N LEU A 69 -45.88 29.69 65.74
CA LEU A 69 -46.01 29.97 64.30
C LEU A 69 -44.86 30.86 63.80
N GLN A 70 -44.45 31.88 64.55
CA GLN A 70 -43.30 32.71 64.18
C GLN A 70 -41.98 31.92 64.18
N ALA A 71 -41.74 31.08 65.17
CA ALA A 71 -40.55 30.23 65.23
C ALA A 71 -40.49 29.26 64.04
N GLN A 72 -41.62 28.62 63.71
CA GLN A 72 -41.71 27.73 62.54
C GLN A 72 -41.54 28.49 61.22
N LYS A 73 -42.09 29.71 61.09
CA LYS A 73 -41.86 30.56 59.91
C LYS A 73 -40.40 30.94 59.74
N ALA A 74 -39.73 31.37 60.82
CA ALA A 74 -38.31 31.69 60.78
C ALA A 74 -37.45 30.46 60.41
N GLN A 75 -37.80 29.28 60.93
CA GLN A 75 -37.14 28.03 60.56
C GLN A 75 -37.36 27.69 59.07
N ALA A 76 -38.58 27.86 58.56
CA ALA A 76 -38.89 27.64 57.15
C ALA A 76 -38.14 28.62 56.23
N GLU A 77 -38.02 29.90 56.63
CA GLU A 77 -37.23 30.90 55.90
C GLU A 77 -35.73 30.55 55.89
N ASN A 78 -35.18 30.11 57.02
CA ASN A 78 -33.78 29.66 57.10
C ASN A 78 -33.51 28.43 56.22
N LEU A 79 -34.37 27.41 56.31
CA LEU A 79 -34.26 26.20 55.49
C LEU A 79 -34.41 26.52 54.00
N LYS A 80 -35.30 27.45 53.65
CA LYS A 80 -35.45 27.93 52.27
C LYS A 80 -34.17 28.61 51.78
N ALA A 81 -33.60 29.51 52.57
CA ALA A 81 -32.34 30.17 52.20
C ALA A 81 -31.18 29.18 52.04
N GLU A 82 -31.13 28.13 52.86
CA GLU A 82 -30.15 27.06 52.74
C GLU A 82 -30.37 26.21 51.48
N PHE A 83 -31.62 25.84 51.19
CA PHE A 83 -31.99 25.15 49.97
C PHE A 83 -31.61 25.96 48.73
N ASP A 84 -31.98 27.24 48.67
CA ASP A 84 -31.68 28.14 47.55
C ASP A 84 -30.15 28.26 47.33
N ARG A 85 -29.36 28.29 48.41
CA ARG A 85 -27.89 28.29 48.33
C ARG A 85 -27.34 26.96 47.78
N GLN A 86 -27.81 25.83 48.30
CA GLN A 86 -27.38 24.50 47.84
C GLN A 86 -27.77 24.26 46.38
N GLU A 87 -28.94 24.73 45.95
CA GLU A 87 -29.39 24.65 44.56
C GLU A 87 -28.45 25.45 43.63
N ALA A 88 -28.02 26.65 44.05
CA ALA A 88 -27.05 27.44 43.31
C ALA A 88 -25.66 26.77 43.24
N GLU A 89 -25.15 26.23 44.36
CA GLU A 89 -23.88 25.51 44.40
C GLU A 89 -23.91 24.25 43.54
N LEU A 90 -25.01 23.49 43.58
CA LEU A 90 -25.21 22.31 42.76
C LEU A 90 -25.22 22.66 41.27
N ALA A 91 -25.95 23.71 40.88
CA ALA A 91 -25.98 24.17 39.49
C ALA A 91 -24.59 24.61 38.98
N GLU A 92 -23.79 25.26 39.82
CA GLU A 92 -22.41 25.62 39.49
C GLU A 92 -21.51 24.38 39.32
N GLN A 93 -21.61 23.41 40.23
CA GLN A 93 -20.85 22.16 40.14
C GLN A 93 -21.25 21.33 38.93
N GLU A 94 -22.54 21.24 38.59
CA GLU A 94 -23.04 20.56 37.40
C GLU A 94 -22.49 21.21 36.12
N LYS A 95 -22.49 22.55 36.05
CA LYS A 95 -21.90 23.29 34.92
C LYS A 95 -20.40 23.01 34.80
N LEU A 96 -19.67 23.04 35.91
CA LEU A 96 -18.23 22.80 35.93
C LEU A 96 -17.88 21.35 35.55
N LEU A 97 -18.69 20.39 36.00
CA LEU A 97 -18.59 18.99 35.58
C LEU A 97 -18.83 18.85 34.08
N ALA A 98 -19.90 19.45 33.55
CA ALA A 98 -20.21 19.41 32.12
C ALA A 98 -19.07 20.01 31.27
N GLN A 99 -18.49 21.13 31.71
CA GLN A 99 -17.32 21.73 31.05
C GLN A 99 -16.10 20.80 31.09
N ARG A 100 -15.77 20.21 32.24
CA ARG A 100 -14.64 19.28 32.38
C ARG A 100 -14.82 18.02 31.54
N VAL A 101 -16.03 17.45 31.52
CA VAL A 101 -16.37 16.30 30.67
C VAL A 101 -16.25 16.67 29.20
N GLY A 102 -16.70 17.86 28.80
CA GLY A 102 -16.52 18.40 27.46
C GLY A 102 -15.05 18.49 27.04
N HIS A 103 -14.21 19.14 27.85
CA HIS A 103 -12.77 19.24 27.59
C HIS A 103 -12.08 17.87 27.52
N LEU A 104 -12.45 16.92 28.39
CA LEU A 104 -11.94 15.54 28.33
C LEU A 104 -12.40 14.82 27.05
N GLY A 105 -13.62 15.08 26.59
CA GLY A 105 -14.13 14.57 25.32
C GLY A 105 -13.34 15.07 24.11
N GLU A 106 -12.92 16.34 24.12
CA GLU A 106 -12.06 16.89 23.07
C GLU A 106 -10.68 16.23 23.06
N LEU A 107 -10.02 16.11 24.23
CA LEU A 107 -8.73 15.42 24.36
C LEU A 107 -8.82 13.96 23.90
N PHE A 108 -9.91 13.27 24.26
CA PHE A 108 -10.17 11.92 23.79
C PHE A 108 -10.29 11.84 22.27
N GLY A 109 -11.01 12.79 21.65
CA GLY A 109 -11.12 12.88 20.20
C GLY A 109 -9.75 12.93 19.53
N VAL A 110 -8.84 13.75 20.07
CA VAL A 110 -7.45 13.88 19.58
C VAL A 110 -6.67 12.58 19.76
N VAL A 111 -6.73 11.94 20.93
CA VAL A 111 -6.03 10.66 21.19
C VAL A 111 -6.53 9.56 20.25
N ARG A 112 -7.85 9.47 20.06
CA ARG A 112 -8.47 8.48 19.18
C ARG A 112 -8.03 8.67 17.73
N GLN A 113 -8.05 9.92 17.26
CA GLN A 113 -7.57 10.25 15.92
C GLN A 113 -6.08 9.93 15.77
N SER A 114 -5.26 10.36 16.73
CA SER A 114 -3.82 10.09 16.74
C SER A 114 -3.50 8.60 16.73
N ALA A 115 -4.20 7.80 17.57
CA ALA A 115 -4.04 6.35 17.58
C ALA A 115 -4.43 5.71 16.23
N GLY A 116 -5.47 6.21 15.59
CA GLY A 116 -5.88 5.79 14.24
C GLY A 116 -4.84 6.12 13.17
N ASP A 117 -4.31 7.35 13.19
CA ASP A 117 -3.27 7.79 12.26
C ASP A 117 -1.99 6.97 12.43
N VAL A 118 -1.57 6.73 13.67
CA VAL A 118 -0.41 5.88 13.99
C VAL A 118 -0.67 4.42 13.57
N ALA A 119 -1.87 3.90 13.82
CA ALA A 119 -2.25 2.55 13.36
C ALA A 119 -2.11 2.41 11.84
N GLY A 120 -2.55 3.41 11.08
CA GLY A 120 -2.39 3.45 9.63
C GLY A 120 -0.94 3.49 9.20
N GLN A 121 -0.10 4.32 9.83
CA GLN A 121 1.33 4.42 9.53
C GLN A 121 2.11 3.14 9.87
N TRP A 122 1.68 2.43 10.91
CA TRP A 122 2.34 1.22 11.40
C TRP A 122 1.80 -0.06 10.79
N GLN A 123 0.73 0.01 9.98
CA GLN A 123 0.11 -1.17 9.37
C GLN A 123 1.13 -2.03 8.60
N ASP A 124 2.00 -1.40 7.82
CA ASP A 124 3.03 -2.06 7.02
C ASP A 124 4.39 -2.17 7.73
N SER A 125 4.45 -1.88 9.04
CA SER A 125 5.70 -1.95 9.80
C SER A 125 6.14 -3.40 10.01
N GLN A 126 7.38 -3.70 9.65
CA GLN A 126 7.97 -5.04 9.85
C GLN A 126 8.06 -5.44 11.32
N LEU A 127 8.01 -4.46 12.24
CA LEU A 127 7.97 -4.72 13.68
C LEU A 127 6.70 -5.46 14.12
N ASN A 128 5.63 -5.44 13.32
CA ASN A 128 4.42 -6.19 13.64
C ASN A 128 4.63 -7.71 13.62
N ALA A 129 5.65 -8.20 12.88
CA ALA A 129 6.02 -9.63 12.91
C ALA A 129 6.53 -10.07 14.30
N GLN A 130 7.18 -9.17 15.03
CA GLN A 130 7.72 -9.44 16.37
C GLN A 130 6.74 -9.00 17.47
N TYR A 131 6.00 -7.91 17.25
CA TYR A 131 5.13 -7.29 18.24
C TYR A 131 3.70 -7.07 17.67
N PRO A 132 2.95 -8.14 17.37
CA PRO A 132 1.63 -8.05 16.72
C PRO A 132 0.56 -7.37 17.59
N GLU A 133 0.77 -7.31 18.90
CA GLU A 133 -0.14 -6.66 19.86
C GLU A 133 -0.23 -5.14 19.67
N ARG A 134 0.82 -4.51 19.12
CA ARG A 134 0.91 -3.05 19.00
C ARG A 134 -0.22 -2.47 18.16
N LEU A 135 -0.41 -3.04 16.96
CA LEU A 135 -1.44 -2.60 16.03
C LEU A 135 -2.85 -2.86 16.60
N ARG A 136 -3.03 -3.97 17.33
CA ARG A 136 -4.28 -4.28 18.03
C ARG A 136 -4.62 -3.25 19.10
N ARG A 137 -3.64 -2.85 19.94
CA ARG A 137 -3.84 -1.83 20.98
C ARG A 137 -4.21 -0.47 20.38
N LEU A 138 -3.54 -0.05 19.31
CA LEU A 138 -3.85 1.21 18.63
C LEU A 138 -5.24 1.21 18.01
N LYS A 139 -5.62 0.13 17.33
CA LYS A 139 -6.98 -0.02 16.76
C LYS A 139 -8.05 0.00 17.85
N ALA A 140 -7.82 -0.69 18.97
CA ALA A 140 -8.74 -0.67 20.11
C ALA A 140 -8.93 0.75 20.69
N LEU A 141 -7.85 1.53 20.80
CA LEU A 141 -7.91 2.91 21.26
C LEU A 141 -8.60 3.83 20.25
N ALA A 142 -8.34 3.63 18.95
CA ALA A 142 -8.94 4.39 17.85
C ALA A 142 -10.45 4.11 17.65
N GLU A 143 -10.90 2.91 17.97
CA GLU A 143 -12.30 2.50 17.81
C GLU A 143 -13.12 2.66 19.10
N SER A 144 -12.46 2.94 20.22
CA SER A 144 -13.12 3.15 21.51
C SER A 144 -14.20 4.22 21.42
N ARG A 145 -15.32 3.97 22.11
CA ARG A 145 -16.43 4.91 22.29
C ARG A 145 -16.51 5.44 23.72
N THR A 146 -15.70 4.91 24.63
CA THR A 146 -15.65 5.27 26.03
C THR A 146 -14.44 6.15 26.30
N LEU A 147 -14.56 7.05 27.27
CA LEU A 147 -13.42 7.85 27.74
C LEU A 147 -12.28 6.91 28.20
N PRO A 148 -11.07 7.04 27.66
CA PRO A 148 -9.93 6.24 28.05
C PRO A 148 -9.53 6.57 29.47
N SER A 149 -9.08 5.54 30.19
CA SER A 149 -8.51 5.70 31.51
C SER A 149 -7.13 6.37 31.42
N ALA A 150 -6.64 6.91 32.54
CA ALA A 150 -5.27 7.40 32.62
C ALA A 150 -4.23 6.32 32.25
N ALA A 151 -4.53 5.06 32.56
CA ALA A 151 -3.68 3.92 32.20
C ALA A 151 -3.66 3.68 30.68
N ASP A 152 -4.77 3.89 29.97
CA ASP A 152 -4.81 3.77 28.50
C ASP A 152 -3.96 4.85 27.83
N LEU A 153 -3.99 6.08 28.36
CA LEU A 153 -3.18 7.20 27.86
C LEU A 153 -1.68 6.97 28.10
N ASP A 154 -1.32 6.53 29.29
CA ASP A 154 0.07 6.18 29.63
C ASP A 154 0.55 5.00 28.78
N GLY A 155 -0.30 3.98 28.60
CA GLY A 155 -0.03 2.84 27.73
C GLY A 155 0.16 3.24 26.26
N TYR A 156 -0.61 4.19 25.75
CA TYR A 156 -0.43 4.74 24.40
C TYR A 156 0.93 5.43 24.26
N TRP A 157 1.27 6.30 25.22
CA TRP A 157 2.56 6.97 25.24
C TRP A 157 3.74 5.99 25.32
N MET A 158 3.66 5.01 26.23
CA MET A 158 4.69 3.99 26.39
C MET A 158 4.85 3.16 25.11
N LEU A 159 3.76 2.82 24.44
CA LEU A 159 3.78 2.10 23.16
C LEU A 159 4.54 2.88 22.06
N LEU A 160 4.38 4.20 22.01
CA LEU A 160 5.13 5.05 21.07
C LEU A 160 6.64 5.05 21.38
N LEU A 161 7.01 5.09 22.66
CA LEU A 161 8.41 5.05 23.09
C LEU A 161 9.03 3.67 22.83
N GLU A 162 8.29 2.59 23.06
CA GLU A 162 8.71 1.23 22.76
C GLU A 162 8.96 1.04 21.25
N ASP A 163 8.08 1.56 20.40
CA ASP A 163 8.31 1.56 18.95
C ASP A 163 9.54 2.39 18.57
N LEU A 164 9.66 3.60 19.11
CA LEU A 164 10.82 4.46 18.85
C LEU A 164 12.12 3.73 19.19
N ALA A 165 12.18 3.09 20.36
CA ALA A 165 13.34 2.31 20.79
C ALA A 165 13.57 1.08 19.90
N ALA A 166 12.52 0.33 19.53
CA ALA A 166 12.63 -0.85 18.67
C ALA A 166 13.05 -0.49 17.23
N SER A 167 12.60 0.65 16.73
CA SER A 167 12.91 1.17 15.39
C SER A 167 14.39 1.53 15.21
N GLY A 168 15.10 1.83 16.30
CA GLY A 168 16.54 2.14 16.30
C GLY A 168 17.45 0.93 16.49
N ARG A 169 16.91 -0.27 16.72
CA ARG A 169 17.69 -1.49 16.99
C ARG A 169 18.00 -2.26 15.72
N VAL A 170 19.20 -2.84 15.70
CA VAL A 170 19.60 -3.91 14.79
C VAL A 170 19.73 -5.17 15.62
N GLU A 171 18.89 -6.17 15.40
CA GLU A 171 18.85 -7.39 16.20
C GLU A 171 18.46 -8.62 15.39
N GLN A 172 18.91 -9.79 15.83
CA GLN A 172 18.47 -11.08 15.30
C GLN A 172 17.29 -11.59 16.12
N VAL A 173 16.21 -11.95 15.45
CA VAL A 173 14.96 -12.40 16.06
C VAL A 173 14.48 -13.67 15.40
N GLN A 174 13.94 -14.60 16.19
CA GLN A 174 13.26 -15.79 15.67
C GLN A 174 11.81 -15.43 15.38
N VAL A 175 11.45 -15.47 14.11
CA VAL A 175 10.10 -15.15 13.63
C VAL A 175 9.70 -16.07 12.48
N PRO A 176 8.39 -16.30 12.28
CA PRO A 176 7.92 -17.11 11.17
C PRO A 176 8.15 -16.40 9.85
N VAL A 177 8.80 -17.10 8.92
CA VAL A 177 9.07 -16.66 7.56
C VAL A 177 8.44 -17.62 6.58
N VAL A 178 7.76 -17.08 5.58
CA VAL A 178 7.27 -17.84 4.42
C VAL A 178 8.32 -17.74 3.32
N ALA A 179 8.92 -18.87 2.98
CA ALA A 179 9.89 -18.96 1.89
C ALA A 179 9.22 -18.75 0.52
N ALA A 180 10.04 -18.58 -0.52
CA ALA A 180 9.55 -18.33 -1.87
C ALA A 180 8.65 -19.47 -2.40
N ASP A 181 8.89 -20.70 -1.97
CA ASP A 181 8.09 -21.90 -2.28
C ASP A 181 6.76 -22.00 -1.50
N GLY A 182 6.51 -21.06 -0.58
CA GLY A 182 5.32 -21.01 0.26
C GLY A 182 5.44 -21.82 1.56
N HIS A 183 6.58 -22.48 1.82
CA HIS A 183 6.78 -23.17 3.09
C HIS A 183 7.02 -22.18 4.23
N ARG A 184 6.24 -22.32 5.30
CA ARG A 184 6.39 -21.54 6.54
C ARG A 184 7.36 -22.24 7.48
N SER A 185 8.36 -21.51 7.96
CA SER A 185 9.34 -22.01 8.94
C SER A 185 9.78 -20.88 9.88
N GLU A 186 10.13 -21.21 11.12
CA GLU A 186 10.80 -20.30 12.04
C GLU A 186 12.24 -20.10 11.60
N GLN A 187 12.63 -18.86 11.32
CA GLN A 187 13.98 -18.52 10.85
C GLN A 187 14.59 -17.44 11.72
N SER A 188 15.92 -17.45 11.82
CA SER A 188 16.67 -16.32 12.37
C SER A 188 16.63 -15.18 11.37
N VAL A 189 16.05 -14.06 11.78
CA VAL A 189 15.90 -12.87 10.95
C VAL A 189 16.71 -11.74 11.56
N LEU A 190 17.67 -11.22 10.80
CA LEU A 190 18.31 -9.95 11.10
C LEU A 190 17.37 -8.81 10.73
N ARG A 191 16.87 -8.08 11.72
CA ARG A 191 16.04 -6.89 11.54
C ARG A 191 16.90 -5.64 11.73
N VAL A 192 16.83 -4.73 10.77
CA VAL A 192 17.45 -3.39 10.82
C VAL A 192 16.35 -2.35 10.97
N GLY A 193 16.05 -1.99 12.22
CA GLY A 193 15.02 -1.03 12.55
C GLY A 193 13.64 -1.39 11.99
N THR A 194 12.98 -0.44 11.33
CA THR A 194 11.71 -0.66 10.59
C THR A 194 11.92 -0.77 9.09
N PHE A 195 13.17 -0.77 8.64
CA PHE A 195 13.51 -0.57 7.23
C PHE A 195 13.71 -1.89 6.50
N SER A 196 14.39 -2.84 7.14
CA SER A 196 14.75 -4.09 6.46
C SER A 196 14.81 -5.28 7.39
N ALA A 197 14.52 -6.45 6.82
CA ALA A 197 14.60 -7.74 7.46
C ALA A 197 15.28 -8.71 6.49
N PHE A 198 16.16 -9.56 7.00
CA PHE A 198 16.94 -10.51 6.20
C PHE A 198 17.00 -11.86 6.93
N SER A 199 16.81 -12.95 6.21
CA SER A 199 17.29 -14.26 6.63
C SER A 199 18.69 -14.50 6.05
N GLU A 200 19.34 -15.61 6.41
CA GLU A 200 20.63 -16.03 5.82
C GLU A 200 20.59 -16.16 4.28
N GLN A 201 19.41 -16.34 3.69
CA GLN A 201 19.27 -16.67 2.27
C GLN A 201 18.44 -15.65 1.48
N ALA A 202 17.76 -14.72 2.15
CA ALA A 202 16.81 -13.82 1.50
C ALA A 202 16.63 -12.48 2.23
N PHE A 203 16.47 -11.41 1.45
CA PHE A 203 15.76 -10.22 1.89
C PHE A 203 14.30 -10.60 2.15
N LEU A 204 13.72 -10.05 3.20
CA LEU A 204 12.35 -10.32 3.62
C LEU A 204 11.51 -9.05 3.53
N ARG A 205 10.23 -9.22 3.21
CA ARG A 205 9.21 -8.17 3.24
C ARG A 205 8.12 -8.58 4.21
N TYR A 206 7.64 -7.63 5.01
CA TYR A 206 6.41 -7.81 5.78
C TYR A 206 5.16 -7.67 4.90
N ASP A 207 4.27 -8.62 5.01
CA ASP A 207 2.96 -8.59 4.37
C ASP A 207 1.89 -8.28 5.42
N ALA A 208 1.27 -7.11 5.31
CA ALA A 208 0.30 -6.63 6.29
C ALA A 208 -1.03 -7.39 6.26
N ASP A 209 -1.37 -8.04 5.14
CA ASP A 209 -2.59 -8.83 5.01
C ASP A 209 -2.41 -10.21 5.67
N ALA A 210 -1.25 -10.83 5.47
CA ALA A 210 -0.91 -12.12 6.09
C ALA A 210 -0.38 -12.00 7.53
N GLY A 211 0.16 -10.84 7.90
CA GLY A 211 0.78 -10.59 9.20
C GLY A 211 2.17 -11.21 9.36
N GLU A 212 2.88 -11.47 8.24
CA GLU A 212 4.07 -12.33 8.22
C GLU A 212 5.19 -11.78 7.35
N LEU A 213 6.42 -12.25 7.59
CA LEU A 213 7.55 -11.99 6.72
C LEU A 213 7.58 -13.00 5.58
N LEU A 214 7.65 -12.49 4.35
CA LEU A 214 7.72 -13.28 3.13
C LEU A 214 9.10 -13.07 2.48
N ALA A 215 9.69 -14.15 1.97
CA ALA A 215 10.86 -14.08 1.11
C ALA A 215 10.41 -13.83 -0.34
N PRO A 216 10.74 -12.67 -0.94
CA PRO A 216 10.46 -12.42 -2.33
C PRO A 216 11.08 -13.47 -3.26
N GLN A 217 10.33 -13.94 -4.26
CA GLN A 217 10.84 -14.82 -5.33
C GLN A 217 12.06 -14.23 -6.05
N ARG A 218 12.12 -12.90 -6.16
CA ARG A 218 13.27 -12.18 -6.71
C ARG A 218 13.96 -11.39 -5.63
N GLN A 219 15.26 -11.67 -5.48
CA GLN A 219 16.12 -11.04 -4.50
C GLN A 219 16.94 -9.93 -5.15
N PRO A 220 17.08 -8.75 -4.51
CA PRO A 220 18.00 -7.73 -4.98
C PRO A 220 19.46 -8.16 -4.74
N SER A 221 20.39 -7.44 -5.35
CA SER A 221 21.81 -7.61 -5.05
C SER A 221 22.15 -7.10 -3.64
N GLY A 222 23.23 -7.60 -3.05
CA GLY A 222 23.73 -7.14 -1.75
C GLY A 222 23.48 -8.07 -0.57
N LEU A 223 22.87 -9.24 -0.78
CA LEU A 223 22.70 -10.29 0.24
C LEU A 223 24.03 -10.68 0.90
N GLY A 224 25.12 -10.79 0.12
CA GLY A 224 26.44 -11.12 0.67
C GLY A 224 26.96 -10.13 1.71
N ARG A 225 26.51 -8.86 1.72
CA ARG A 225 26.88 -7.90 2.78
C ARG A 225 26.19 -8.21 4.11
N VAL A 226 25.03 -8.85 4.07
CA VAL A 226 24.33 -9.33 5.25
C VAL A 226 25.10 -10.52 5.84
N ASP A 227 25.52 -11.46 4.99
CA ASP A 227 26.37 -12.58 5.42
C ASP A 227 27.69 -12.09 6.01
N ASP A 228 28.33 -11.10 5.39
CA ASP A 228 29.55 -10.46 5.92
C ASP A 228 29.29 -9.86 7.31
N TYR A 229 28.17 -9.14 7.49
CA TYR A 229 27.78 -8.57 8.79
C TYR A 229 27.58 -9.64 9.86
N LEU A 230 26.81 -10.69 9.55
CA LEU A 230 26.49 -11.79 10.47
C LEU A 230 27.74 -12.54 10.94
N ASN A 231 28.75 -12.63 10.06
CA ASN A 231 30.01 -13.31 10.33
C ASN A 231 31.12 -12.37 10.83
N SER A 232 30.95 -11.05 10.76
CA SER A 232 31.94 -10.07 11.20
C SER A 232 31.92 -9.89 12.72
N GLY A 233 33.09 -9.91 13.35
CA GLY A 233 33.28 -9.46 14.73
C GLY A 233 33.58 -7.97 14.86
N GLU A 234 33.39 -7.19 13.78
CA GLU A 234 33.75 -5.78 13.71
C GLU A 234 32.68 -4.90 14.36
N ALA A 235 33.12 -3.79 14.98
CA ALA A 235 32.21 -2.85 15.65
C ALA A 235 31.33 -2.05 14.67
N LEU A 236 31.71 -1.96 13.39
CA LEU A 236 31.01 -1.24 12.33
C LEU A 236 31.02 -2.05 11.05
N ALA A 237 29.87 -2.27 10.44
CA ALA A 237 29.73 -3.00 9.19
C ALA A 237 28.61 -2.39 8.32
N SER A 238 28.69 -2.63 7.01
CA SER A 238 27.76 -2.05 6.03
C SER A 238 26.60 -2.99 5.73
N LEU A 239 25.38 -2.58 6.09
CA LEU A 239 24.16 -3.32 5.77
C LEU A 239 23.34 -2.61 4.68
N PRO A 240 22.72 -3.36 3.76
CA PRO A 240 21.71 -2.78 2.88
C PRO A 240 20.51 -2.31 3.72
N VAL A 241 19.90 -1.20 3.33
CA VAL A 241 18.69 -0.67 3.98
C VAL A 241 17.68 -0.30 2.89
N ASP A 242 16.45 -0.76 3.06
CA ASP A 242 15.31 -0.44 2.21
C ASP A 242 14.40 0.60 2.90
N PRO A 243 14.57 1.91 2.61
CA PRO A 243 13.72 2.96 3.18
C PRO A 243 12.26 2.83 2.76
N SER A 244 11.97 2.06 1.70
CA SER A 244 10.63 1.84 1.17
C SER A 244 9.86 0.73 1.91
N ARG A 245 10.49 0.10 2.92
CA ARG A 245 9.91 -0.97 3.75
C ARG A 245 9.38 -2.16 2.95
N GLY A 246 10.04 -2.48 1.84
CA GLY A 246 9.73 -3.61 0.98
C GLY A 246 8.77 -3.33 -0.17
N THR A 247 8.31 -2.08 -0.35
CA THR A 247 7.54 -1.69 -1.54
C THR A 247 8.40 -1.79 -2.81
N LEU A 248 9.69 -1.42 -2.75
CA LEU A 248 10.62 -1.60 -3.87
C LEU A 248 10.91 -3.07 -4.14
N LEU A 249 11.07 -3.89 -3.10
CA LEU A 249 11.19 -5.36 -3.23
C LEU A 249 9.98 -5.96 -3.94
N ALA A 250 8.77 -5.50 -3.60
CA ALA A 250 7.53 -5.89 -4.28
C ALA A 250 7.54 -5.51 -5.77
N GLN A 251 8.09 -4.35 -6.09
CA GLN A 251 8.18 -3.86 -7.46
C GLN A 251 9.25 -4.60 -8.29
N LEU A 252 10.37 -4.99 -7.67
CA LEU A 252 11.44 -5.77 -8.29
C LEU A 252 10.91 -7.10 -8.85
N GLN A 253 9.99 -7.74 -8.14
CA GLN A 253 9.32 -8.97 -8.60
C GLN A 253 8.54 -8.77 -9.91
N ARG A 254 8.06 -7.54 -10.16
CA ARG A 254 7.22 -7.22 -11.34
C ARG A 254 8.03 -6.77 -12.55
N GLN A 255 9.33 -6.51 -12.42
CA GLN A 255 10.16 -6.04 -13.54
C GLN A 255 10.59 -7.19 -14.45
N PRO A 256 10.12 -7.30 -15.71
CA PRO A 256 10.51 -8.42 -16.57
C PRO A 256 12.00 -8.38 -16.91
N THR A 257 12.66 -9.52 -16.74
CA THR A 257 14.07 -9.74 -17.12
C THR A 257 14.23 -9.75 -18.66
N LEU A 258 15.46 -9.72 -19.17
CA LEU A 258 15.70 -9.87 -20.61
C LEU A 258 15.13 -11.18 -21.16
N TRP A 259 15.21 -12.26 -20.37
CA TRP A 259 14.66 -13.55 -20.72
C TRP A 259 13.12 -13.54 -20.71
N ASP A 260 12.51 -12.93 -19.68
CA ASP A 260 11.06 -12.77 -19.63
C ASP A 260 10.56 -11.95 -20.83
N ARG A 261 11.30 -10.90 -21.21
CA ARG A 261 10.99 -10.10 -22.41
C ARG A 261 11.05 -10.95 -23.68
N LEU A 262 12.09 -11.78 -23.85
CA LEU A 262 12.17 -12.68 -24.99
C LEU A 262 10.95 -13.62 -25.07
N GLN A 263 10.53 -14.18 -23.93
CA GLN A 263 9.34 -15.03 -23.84
C GLN A 263 8.05 -14.26 -24.13
N GLN A 264 7.94 -12.99 -23.71
CA GLN A 264 6.80 -12.12 -24.04
C GLN A 264 6.62 -11.90 -25.54
N GLY A 265 7.67 -12.05 -26.36
CA GLY A 265 7.57 -11.95 -27.81
C GLY A 265 6.67 -13.01 -28.47
N GLY A 266 6.26 -14.04 -27.72
CA GLY A 266 5.37 -15.09 -28.21
C GLY A 266 5.93 -15.83 -29.43
N LEU A 267 5.03 -16.45 -30.20
CA LEU A 267 5.41 -17.24 -31.38
C LEU A 267 6.18 -16.41 -32.42
N VAL A 268 5.72 -15.20 -32.72
CA VAL A 268 6.34 -14.32 -33.71
C VAL A 268 7.76 -13.91 -33.28
N GLY A 269 7.96 -13.59 -32.01
CA GLY A 269 9.28 -13.29 -31.45
C GLY A 269 10.27 -14.44 -31.64
N TRP A 270 9.86 -15.68 -31.36
CA TRP A 270 10.71 -16.86 -31.58
C TRP A 270 11.04 -17.10 -33.05
N VAL A 271 10.11 -16.85 -33.97
CA VAL A 271 10.37 -16.92 -35.41
C VAL A 271 11.41 -15.89 -35.84
N ILE A 272 11.32 -14.65 -35.33
CA ILE A 272 12.31 -13.59 -35.61
C ILE A 272 13.70 -14.01 -35.11
N VAL A 273 13.79 -14.55 -33.89
CA VAL A 273 15.06 -15.02 -33.31
C VAL A 273 15.64 -16.16 -34.14
N ALA A 274 14.83 -17.15 -34.55
CA ALA A 274 15.27 -18.25 -35.39
C ALA A 274 15.81 -17.77 -36.75
N LEU A 275 15.11 -16.83 -37.40
CA LEU A 275 15.57 -16.20 -38.65
C LEU A 275 16.88 -15.43 -38.44
N GLY A 276 17.02 -14.75 -37.29
CA GLY A 276 18.24 -14.06 -36.92
C GLY A 276 19.43 -15.00 -36.78
N VAL A 277 19.25 -16.14 -36.10
CA VAL A 277 20.28 -17.18 -35.96
C VAL A 277 20.67 -17.76 -37.32
N VAL A 278 19.69 -18.10 -38.17
CA VAL A 278 19.94 -18.62 -39.52
C VAL A 278 20.69 -17.59 -40.38
N GLY A 279 20.26 -16.33 -40.34
CA GLY A 279 20.93 -15.24 -41.06
C GLY A 279 22.36 -15.02 -40.59
N LEU A 280 22.60 -15.07 -39.28
CA LEU A 280 23.93 -14.91 -38.69
C LEU A 280 24.86 -16.06 -39.10
N LEU A 281 24.39 -17.30 -39.04
CA LEU A 281 25.15 -18.48 -39.48
C LEU A 281 25.49 -18.42 -40.97
N LEU A 282 24.52 -18.05 -41.81
CA LEU A 282 24.75 -17.86 -43.24
C LEU A 282 25.81 -16.78 -43.50
N ALA A 283 25.71 -15.66 -42.80
CA ALA A 283 26.63 -14.55 -42.95
C ALA A 283 28.06 -14.92 -42.50
N ILE A 284 28.23 -15.60 -41.37
CA ILE A 284 29.53 -16.09 -40.90
C ILE A 284 30.13 -17.08 -41.90
N TRP A 285 29.35 -18.07 -42.34
CA TRP A 285 29.80 -19.08 -43.30
C TRP A 285 30.29 -18.44 -44.62
N ARG A 286 29.52 -17.50 -45.17
CA ARG A 286 29.90 -16.76 -46.38
C ARG A 286 31.08 -15.82 -46.14
N MET A 287 31.17 -15.18 -44.99
CA MET A 287 32.32 -14.33 -44.64
C MET A 287 33.62 -15.14 -44.65
N LEU A 288 33.61 -16.33 -44.05
CA LEU A 288 34.77 -17.23 -44.03
C LEU A 288 35.10 -17.74 -45.44
N HIS A 289 34.09 -18.06 -46.26
CA HIS A 289 34.28 -18.46 -47.64
C HIS A 289 34.95 -17.36 -48.47
N LEU A 290 34.42 -16.13 -48.47
CA LEU A 290 35.01 -15.00 -49.19
C LEU A 290 36.42 -14.67 -48.69
N ALA A 291 36.66 -14.75 -47.37
CA ALA A 291 37.99 -14.53 -46.80
C ALA A 291 39.00 -15.61 -47.23
N ARG A 292 38.56 -16.85 -47.48
CA ARG A 292 39.42 -17.92 -48.04
C ARG A 292 39.68 -17.68 -49.52
N VAL A 293 38.65 -17.36 -50.30
CA VAL A 293 38.77 -17.06 -51.73
C VAL A 293 39.68 -15.85 -51.96
N GLY A 294 39.51 -14.77 -51.21
CA GLY A 294 40.35 -13.58 -51.34
C GLY A 294 41.82 -13.84 -51.04
N ARG A 295 42.13 -14.72 -50.06
CA ARG A 295 43.51 -15.17 -49.82
C ARG A 295 44.06 -15.98 -51.00
N GLY A 296 43.25 -16.87 -51.58
CA GLY A 296 43.64 -17.63 -52.78
C GLY A 296 43.92 -16.74 -53.98
N VAL A 297 43.03 -15.76 -54.24
CA VAL A 297 43.20 -14.76 -55.30
C VAL A 297 44.46 -13.93 -55.09
N SER A 298 44.69 -13.41 -53.89
CA SER A 298 45.90 -12.64 -53.57
C SER A 298 47.18 -13.47 -53.74
N ALA A 299 47.15 -14.77 -53.40
CA ALA A 299 48.28 -15.68 -53.63
C ALA A 299 48.52 -15.97 -55.13
N GLN A 300 47.47 -16.00 -55.95
CA GLN A 300 47.57 -16.17 -57.41
C GLN A 300 48.11 -14.91 -58.11
N MET A 301 47.82 -13.72 -57.59
CA MET A 301 48.35 -12.46 -58.16
C MET A 301 49.88 -12.38 -58.17
N HIS A 302 50.55 -13.07 -57.24
CA HIS A 302 52.01 -13.11 -57.17
C HIS A 302 52.63 -14.10 -58.17
N ASP A 303 51.83 -15.00 -58.75
CA ASP A 303 52.27 -16.02 -59.69
C ASP A 303 51.21 -16.19 -60.80
N LEU A 304 51.26 -15.28 -61.77
CA LEU A 304 50.31 -15.23 -62.89
C LEU A 304 50.66 -16.23 -64.01
N SER A 305 51.86 -16.83 -63.98
CA SER A 305 52.35 -17.73 -65.02
C SER A 305 51.88 -19.17 -64.84
N ALA A 306 51.54 -19.58 -63.61
CA ALA A 306 50.97 -20.89 -63.29
C ALA A 306 49.52 -20.78 -62.76
N PRO A 307 48.49 -20.82 -63.63
CA PRO A 307 47.09 -20.72 -63.19
C PRO A 307 46.68 -21.94 -62.34
N ARG A 308 46.14 -21.68 -61.13
CA ARG A 308 45.62 -22.72 -60.24
C ARG A 308 44.09 -22.75 -60.30
N GLY A 309 43.51 -23.95 -60.40
CA GLY A 309 42.05 -24.13 -60.47
C GLY A 309 41.29 -23.93 -59.15
N ASP A 310 41.99 -23.73 -58.04
CA ASP A 310 41.43 -23.64 -56.68
C ASP A 310 40.87 -22.26 -56.33
N ASN A 311 41.19 -21.23 -57.12
CA ASN A 311 40.78 -19.86 -56.92
C ASN A 311 40.20 -19.26 -58.22
N PRO A 312 39.28 -18.27 -58.13
CA PRO A 312 38.60 -17.73 -59.30
C PRO A 312 39.55 -17.03 -60.27
N LEU A 313 40.60 -16.36 -59.78
CA LEU A 313 41.59 -15.70 -60.64
C LEU A 313 42.35 -16.72 -61.49
N GLY A 314 42.81 -17.81 -60.89
CA GLY A 314 43.51 -18.87 -61.63
C GLY A 314 42.61 -19.59 -62.64
N ARG A 315 41.30 -19.74 -62.37
CA ARG A 315 40.34 -20.26 -63.35
C ARG A 315 40.12 -19.30 -64.53
N VAL A 316 40.01 -17.99 -64.26
CA VAL A 316 39.91 -16.96 -65.31
C VAL A 316 41.15 -16.94 -66.19
N ILE A 317 42.35 -16.94 -65.60
CA ILE A 317 43.62 -17.00 -66.33
C ILE A 317 43.77 -18.33 -67.11
N GLY A 318 43.28 -19.43 -66.55
CA GLY A 318 43.36 -20.76 -67.16
C GLY A 318 42.67 -20.88 -68.53
N VAL A 319 41.70 -20.00 -68.84
CA VAL A 319 41.01 -19.96 -70.14
C VAL A 319 41.95 -19.57 -71.29
N LEU A 320 43.09 -18.92 -70.99
CA LEU A 320 44.12 -18.55 -71.97
C LEU A 320 44.91 -19.74 -72.52
N GLY A 321 44.98 -20.86 -71.78
CA GLY A 321 45.78 -22.04 -72.13
C GLY A 321 47.30 -21.79 -72.17
N PRO A 322 48.12 -22.83 -72.44
CA PRO A 322 49.58 -22.74 -72.49
C PRO A 322 50.14 -22.10 -73.78
N GLN A 323 49.32 -21.90 -74.82
CA GLN A 323 49.69 -21.24 -76.07
C GLN A 323 48.59 -20.25 -76.49
N PRO A 324 48.75 -18.95 -76.18
CA PRO A 324 47.78 -17.94 -76.56
C PRO A 324 48.01 -17.59 -78.04
N GLN A 325 47.51 -18.42 -78.95
CA GLN A 325 47.34 -18.06 -80.36
C GLN A 325 45.91 -17.57 -80.60
N LEU A 326 45.42 -16.69 -79.73
CA LEU A 326 44.20 -15.94 -79.99
C LEU A 326 44.62 -14.82 -80.95
N ALA A 327 44.43 -15.05 -82.25
CA ALA A 327 44.81 -14.10 -83.30
C ALA A 327 44.00 -12.79 -83.26
N ASP A 328 42.98 -12.72 -82.40
CA ASP A 328 42.03 -11.62 -82.31
C ASP A 328 41.81 -11.21 -80.85
N LEU A 329 42.08 -9.94 -80.56
CA LEU A 329 41.98 -9.30 -79.24
C LEU A 329 40.54 -9.35 -78.72
N GLU A 330 39.58 -9.13 -79.60
CA GLU A 330 38.15 -9.11 -79.27
C GLU A 330 37.70 -10.48 -78.75
N THR A 331 38.14 -11.55 -79.41
CA THR A 331 37.90 -12.93 -78.96
C THR A 331 38.52 -13.23 -77.60
N LEU A 332 39.67 -12.62 -77.28
CA LEU A 332 40.34 -12.81 -76.00
C LEU A 332 39.60 -12.09 -74.85
N GLU A 333 39.23 -10.84 -75.05
CA GLU A 333 38.45 -10.04 -74.09
C GLU A 333 37.11 -10.73 -73.77
N LEU A 334 36.39 -11.17 -74.81
CA LEU A 334 35.12 -11.90 -74.66
C LEU A 334 35.26 -13.16 -73.80
N LYS A 335 36.33 -13.94 -73.96
CA LYS A 335 36.55 -15.17 -73.18
C LYS A 335 36.89 -14.91 -71.72
N LEU A 336 37.67 -13.86 -71.44
CA LEU A 336 38.00 -13.48 -70.07
C LEU A 336 36.78 -12.90 -69.35
N ASP A 337 35.99 -12.07 -70.03
CA ASP A 337 34.73 -11.55 -69.50
C ASP A 337 33.71 -12.66 -69.25
N GLU A 338 33.60 -13.64 -70.15
CA GLU A 338 32.76 -14.83 -69.95
C GLU A 338 33.20 -15.60 -68.69
N ALA A 339 34.51 -15.77 -68.48
CA ALA A 339 35.04 -16.44 -67.29
C ALA A 339 34.75 -15.66 -66.00
N ILE A 340 34.89 -14.33 -66.01
CA ILE A 340 34.55 -13.47 -64.86
C ILE A 340 33.04 -13.54 -64.56
N LEU A 341 32.20 -13.53 -65.59
CA LEU A 341 30.75 -13.68 -65.46
C LEU A 341 30.38 -15.04 -64.86
N GLN A 342 31.10 -16.11 -65.19
CA GLN A 342 30.89 -17.43 -64.57
C GLN A 342 31.31 -17.47 -63.08
N GLU A 343 32.33 -16.69 -62.70
CA GLU A 343 32.83 -16.62 -61.31
C GLU A 343 32.05 -15.66 -60.39
N THR A 344 31.29 -14.74 -60.97
CA THR A 344 30.53 -13.73 -60.22
C THR A 344 29.41 -14.35 -59.33
N PRO A 345 28.52 -15.24 -59.83
CA PRO A 345 27.44 -15.80 -59.01
C PRO A 345 27.91 -16.58 -57.76
N PRO A 346 28.97 -17.41 -57.82
CA PRO A 346 29.56 -18.04 -56.64
C PRO A 346 30.04 -17.07 -55.55
N LEU A 347 30.53 -15.89 -55.92
CA LEU A 347 30.99 -14.84 -55.00
C LEU A 347 29.80 -14.08 -54.36
N GLU A 348 28.73 -13.89 -55.12
CA GLU A 348 27.51 -13.20 -54.67
C GLU A 348 26.51 -14.11 -53.94
N LYS A 349 26.66 -15.43 -54.05
CA LYS A 349 25.75 -16.42 -53.44
C LYS A 349 25.43 -16.12 -51.97
N GLY A 350 24.15 -16.26 -51.60
CA GLY A 350 23.68 -16.06 -50.24
C GLY A 350 23.51 -14.60 -49.79
N GLN A 351 24.07 -13.61 -50.50
CA GLN A 351 23.85 -12.19 -50.18
C GLN A 351 22.39 -11.79 -50.37
N GLY A 352 21.74 -12.25 -51.45
CA GLY A 352 20.32 -12.00 -51.69
C GLY A 352 19.42 -12.57 -50.60
N LEU A 353 19.70 -13.79 -50.11
CA LEU A 353 18.97 -14.39 -48.99
C LEU A 353 19.20 -13.59 -47.70
N LEU A 354 20.43 -13.19 -47.41
CA LEU A 354 20.74 -12.37 -46.24
C LEU A 354 20.02 -11.02 -46.29
N LYS A 355 19.98 -10.36 -47.46
CA LYS A 355 19.23 -9.12 -47.70
C LYS A 355 17.73 -9.31 -47.46
N LEU A 356 17.16 -10.43 -47.92
CA LEU A 356 15.77 -10.78 -47.67
C LEU A 356 15.50 -10.94 -46.18
N LEU A 357 16.36 -11.66 -45.43
CA LEU A 357 16.21 -11.84 -43.99
C LEU A 357 16.25 -10.49 -43.24
N CYS A 358 17.11 -9.56 -43.65
CA CYS A 358 17.16 -8.20 -43.09
C CYS A 358 15.85 -7.44 -43.31
N ALA A 359 15.21 -7.60 -44.46
CA ALA A 359 13.96 -6.92 -44.81
C ALA A 359 12.74 -7.57 -44.14
N VAL A 360 12.73 -8.90 -43.99
CA VAL A 360 11.60 -9.64 -43.41
C VAL A 360 11.56 -9.53 -41.89
N ALA A 361 12.70 -9.46 -41.19
CA ALA A 361 12.73 -9.41 -39.73
C ALA A 361 11.94 -8.22 -39.11
N PRO A 362 12.05 -6.97 -39.59
CA PRO A 362 11.24 -5.86 -39.10
C PRO A 362 9.75 -6.00 -39.47
N LEU A 363 9.45 -6.55 -40.65
CA LEU A 363 8.07 -6.78 -41.09
C LEU A 363 7.38 -7.83 -40.21
N LEU A 364 8.10 -8.86 -39.76
CA LEU A 364 7.62 -9.80 -38.75
C LEU A 364 7.44 -9.13 -37.39
N GLY A 365 8.31 -8.18 -37.02
CA GLY A 365 8.12 -7.37 -35.82
C GLY A 365 6.81 -6.58 -35.86
N LEU A 366 6.50 -5.96 -37.01
CA LEU A 366 5.22 -5.27 -37.26
C LEU A 366 4.03 -6.23 -37.26
N LEU A 367 4.16 -7.45 -37.80
CA LEU A 367 3.14 -8.48 -37.67
C LEU A 367 2.89 -8.80 -36.18
N GLY A 368 3.95 -8.90 -35.39
CA GLY A 368 3.89 -9.10 -33.95
C GLY A 368 3.09 -8.01 -33.24
N THR A 369 3.26 -6.73 -33.61
CA THR A 369 2.47 -5.64 -33.00
C THR A 369 0.99 -5.78 -33.28
N VAL A 370 0.63 -6.08 -34.54
CA VAL A 370 -0.76 -6.27 -34.93
C VAL A 370 -1.37 -7.44 -34.16
N THR A 371 -0.67 -8.57 -34.06
CA THR A 371 -1.16 -9.73 -33.31
C THR A 371 -1.32 -9.45 -31.81
N GLY A 372 -0.36 -8.77 -31.18
CA GLY A 372 -0.44 -8.42 -29.75
C GLY A 372 -1.57 -7.43 -29.45
N MET A 373 -1.80 -6.46 -30.33
CA MET A 373 -2.93 -5.53 -30.20
C MET A 373 -4.27 -6.24 -30.40
N ILE A 374 -4.38 -7.20 -31.32
CA ILE A 374 -5.60 -8.01 -31.49
C ILE A 374 -5.91 -8.79 -30.20
N VAL A 375 -4.91 -9.45 -29.61
CA VAL A 375 -5.08 -10.20 -28.34
C VAL A 375 -5.48 -9.25 -27.21
N THR A 376 -4.86 -8.07 -27.13
CA THR A 376 -5.21 -7.02 -26.16
C THR A 376 -6.68 -6.62 -26.28
N PHE A 377 -7.15 -6.29 -27.48
CA PHE A 377 -8.55 -5.92 -27.70
C PHE A 377 -9.53 -7.06 -27.42
N GLN A 378 -9.17 -8.30 -27.73
CA GLN A 378 -9.98 -9.48 -27.38
C GLN A 378 -10.10 -9.66 -25.87
N ALA A 379 -9.02 -9.43 -25.10
CA ALA A 379 -9.06 -9.49 -23.65
C ALA A 379 -9.98 -8.41 -23.05
N ILE A 380 -9.98 -7.20 -23.61
CA ILE A 380 -10.88 -6.11 -23.18
C ILE A 380 -12.35 -6.48 -23.41
N THR A 381 -12.69 -7.02 -24.58
CA THR A 381 -14.08 -7.33 -24.94
C THR A 381 -14.63 -8.52 -24.16
N GLN A 382 -13.80 -9.51 -23.83
CA GLN A 382 -14.20 -10.69 -23.06
C GLN A 382 -14.21 -10.44 -21.54
N GLY A 383 -13.25 -9.65 -21.03
CA GLY A 383 -13.06 -9.41 -19.59
C GLY A 383 -13.71 -8.13 -19.04
N GLY A 384 -14.46 -7.38 -19.85
CA GLY A 384 -15.18 -6.17 -19.40
C GLY A 384 -14.28 -4.99 -19.00
N GLY A 385 -13.07 -4.88 -19.58
CA GLY A 385 -12.13 -3.79 -19.33
C GLY A 385 -11.46 -3.76 -17.94
N GLY A 386 -11.75 -4.73 -17.07
CA GLY A 386 -11.24 -4.76 -15.69
C GLY A 386 -9.84 -5.35 -15.52
N ASP A 387 -9.39 -6.24 -16.41
CA ASP A 387 -8.11 -6.92 -16.27
C ASP A 387 -6.98 -6.15 -16.96
N SER A 388 -6.51 -5.09 -16.29
CA SER A 388 -5.40 -4.25 -16.75
C SER A 388 -4.09 -5.04 -16.97
N ARG A 389 -3.94 -6.21 -16.35
CA ARG A 389 -2.74 -7.04 -16.49
C ARG A 389 -2.70 -7.73 -17.85
N LEU A 390 -3.81 -8.35 -18.26
CA LEU A 390 -3.90 -8.97 -19.60
C LEU A 390 -3.70 -7.94 -20.72
N MET A 391 -4.20 -6.72 -20.51
CA MET A 391 -3.96 -5.62 -21.45
C MET A 391 -2.48 -5.24 -21.53
N ALA A 392 -1.82 -5.10 -20.38
CA ALA A 392 -0.41 -4.76 -20.32
C ALA A 392 0.47 -5.85 -20.97
N ASP A 393 0.11 -7.12 -20.80
CA ASP A 393 0.84 -8.25 -21.38
C ASP A 393 0.77 -8.24 -22.91
N GLY A 394 -0.41 -8.03 -23.51
CA GLY A 394 -0.57 -7.97 -24.96
C GLY A 394 0.13 -6.76 -25.62
N ILE A 395 0.13 -5.60 -24.95
CA ILE A 395 0.90 -4.42 -25.38
C ILE A 395 2.40 -4.69 -25.26
N SER A 396 2.86 -5.31 -24.16
CA SER A 396 4.27 -5.66 -23.97
C SER A 396 4.74 -6.62 -25.06
N GLN A 397 3.95 -7.65 -25.39
CA GLN A 397 4.24 -8.57 -26.48
C GLN A 397 4.45 -7.82 -27.80
N ALA A 398 3.54 -6.90 -28.16
CA ALA A 398 3.63 -6.10 -29.37
C ALA A 398 4.93 -5.27 -29.44
N LEU A 399 5.28 -4.61 -28.35
CA LEU A 399 6.50 -3.79 -28.29
C LEU A 399 7.75 -4.65 -28.40
N VAL A 400 7.81 -5.77 -27.69
CA VAL A 400 8.99 -6.64 -27.69
C VAL A 400 9.23 -7.27 -29.06
N THR A 401 8.18 -7.72 -29.78
CA THR A 401 8.36 -8.27 -31.14
C THR A 401 8.97 -7.26 -32.11
N THR A 402 8.63 -5.98 -31.97
CA THR A 402 9.21 -4.90 -32.80
C THR A 402 10.69 -4.73 -32.50
N VAL A 403 11.04 -4.67 -31.22
CA VAL A 403 12.42 -4.54 -30.77
C VAL A 403 13.25 -5.73 -31.25
N LEU A 404 12.74 -6.95 -31.13
CA LEU A 404 13.41 -8.15 -31.64
C LEU A 404 13.65 -8.08 -33.14
N GLY A 405 12.65 -7.62 -33.92
CA GLY A 405 12.79 -7.44 -35.38
C GLY A 405 13.94 -6.51 -35.74
N LEU A 406 14.07 -5.38 -35.03
CA LEU A 406 15.15 -4.41 -35.24
C LEU A 406 16.52 -4.93 -34.76
N VAL A 407 16.56 -5.56 -33.59
CA VAL A 407 17.78 -6.15 -33.02
C VAL A 407 18.35 -7.24 -33.92
N VAL A 408 17.51 -7.96 -34.65
CA VAL A 408 17.96 -8.93 -35.67
C VAL A 408 18.33 -8.26 -36.98
N ALA A 409 17.51 -7.33 -37.48
CA ALA A 409 17.71 -6.73 -38.80
C ALA A 409 18.97 -5.86 -38.89
N ILE A 410 19.28 -5.06 -37.87
CA ILE A 410 20.39 -4.11 -37.89
C ILE A 410 21.75 -4.83 -38.03
N PRO A 411 22.09 -5.83 -37.19
CA PRO A 411 23.33 -6.59 -37.36
C PRO A 411 23.38 -7.33 -38.70
N LEU A 412 22.30 -7.98 -39.13
CA LEU A 412 22.31 -8.71 -40.41
C LEU A 412 22.53 -7.77 -41.60
N LEU A 413 21.97 -6.56 -41.58
CA LEU A 413 22.17 -5.57 -42.63
C LEU A 413 23.62 -5.11 -42.70
N PHE A 414 24.25 -4.89 -41.54
CA PHE A 414 25.67 -4.57 -41.46
C PHE A 414 26.53 -5.70 -42.04
N LEU A 415 26.26 -6.95 -41.66
CA LEU A 415 26.98 -8.11 -42.22
C LEU A 415 26.76 -8.22 -43.74
N HIS A 416 25.53 -8.05 -44.22
CA HIS A 416 25.22 -8.04 -45.66
C HIS A 416 26.05 -6.99 -46.40
N SER A 417 26.11 -5.76 -45.89
CA SER A 417 26.91 -4.68 -46.49
C SER A 417 28.39 -5.05 -46.57
N LEU A 418 28.95 -5.63 -45.50
CA LEU A 418 30.34 -6.07 -45.47
C LEU A 418 30.62 -7.22 -46.46
N LEU A 419 29.72 -8.20 -46.58
CA LEU A 419 29.83 -9.27 -47.56
C LEU A 419 29.77 -8.74 -48.99
N ALA A 420 28.80 -7.86 -49.28
CA ALA A 420 28.61 -7.28 -50.60
C ALA A 420 29.83 -6.45 -51.03
N SER A 421 30.36 -5.62 -50.11
CA SER A 421 31.59 -4.86 -50.34
C SER A 421 32.78 -5.76 -50.66
N ARG A 422 32.97 -6.85 -49.89
CA ARG A 422 34.06 -7.80 -50.15
C ARG A 422 33.90 -8.56 -51.46
N SER A 423 32.69 -8.99 -51.79
CA SER A 423 32.40 -9.68 -53.06
C SER A 423 32.70 -8.78 -54.25
N LYS A 424 32.20 -7.53 -54.21
CA LYS A 424 32.46 -6.54 -55.24
C LYS A 424 33.96 -6.24 -55.38
N GLY A 425 34.67 -6.11 -54.26
CA GLY A 425 36.13 -5.92 -54.28
C GLY A 425 36.88 -7.09 -54.92
N LEU A 426 36.45 -8.34 -54.70
CA LEU A 426 37.03 -9.50 -55.37
C LEU A 426 36.73 -9.52 -56.88
N ILE A 427 35.50 -9.22 -57.28
CA ILE A 427 35.12 -9.15 -58.71
C ILE A 427 35.93 -8.07 -59.43
N GLN A 428 36.03 -6.86 -58.86
CA GLN A 428 36.83 -5.77 -59.41
C GLN A 428 38.31 -6.14 -59.53
N LEU A 429 38.83 -6.91 -58.59
CA LEU A 429 40.21 -7.41 -58.66
C LEU A 429 40.37 -8.39 -59.83
N LEU A 430 39.42 -9.29 -60.07
CA LEU A 430 39.44 -10.18 -61.25
C LEU A 430 39.43 -9.39 -62.55
N GLU A 431 38.57 -8.37 -62.66
CA GLU A 431 38.49 -7.46 -63.83
C GLU A 431 39.81 -6.73 -64.06
N GLN A 432 40.41 -6.17 -63.00
CA GLN A 432 41.70 -5.46 -63.08
C GLN A 432 42.84 -6.38 -63.56
N GLN A 433 42.90 -7.61 -63.05
CA GLN A 433 43.93 -8.56 -63.48
C GLN A 433 43.71 -9.03 -64.91
N SER A 434 42.46 -9.25 -65.32
CA SER A 434 42.09 -9.57 -66.71
C SER A 434 42.54 -8.47 -67.68
N ALA A 435 42.20 -7.21 -67.39
CA ALA A 435 42.62 -6.06 -68.19
C ALA A 435 44.16 -5.91 -68.24
N GLY A 436 44.85 -6.18 -67.12
CA GLY A 436 46.31 -6.20 -67.06
C GLY A 436 46.93 -7.29 -67.95
N LEU A 437 46.33 -8.47 -68.02
CA LEU A 437 46.79 -9.57 -68.89
C LEU A 437 46.60 -9.24 -70.36
N ILE A 438 45.48 -8.61 -70.72
CA ILE A 438 45.23 -8.12 -72.09
C ILE A 438 46.29 -7.09 -72.50
N ALA A 439 46.62 -6.14 -71.62
CA ALA A 439 47.65 -5.13 -71.86
C ALA A 439 49.06 -5.74 -72.01
N LEU A 440 49.40 -6.77 -71.22
CA LEU A 440 50.65 -7.51 -71.37
C LEU A 440 50.71 -8.28 -72.71
N HIS A 441 49.59 -8.83 -73.16
CA HIS A 441 49.49 -9.50 -74.47
C HIS A 441 49.70 -8.51 -75.63
N LEU A 442 49.18 -7.28 -75.51
CA LEU A 442 49.31 -6.21 -76.52
C LEU A 442 50.71 -5.59 -76.60
N SER A 443 51.43 -5.49 -75.47
CA SER A 443 52.72 -4.79 -75.41
C SER A 443 53.93 -5.61 -75.89
N GLY A 444 53.76 -6.91 -76.16
CA GLY A 444 54.84 -7.80 -76.62
C GLY A 444 56.06 -7.89 -75.68
N ALA A 445 55.95 -7.32 -74.47
CA ALA A 445 57.03 -7.29 -73.50
C ALA A 445 57.08 -8.64 -72.76
N PRO A 446 58.26 -9.25 -72.59
CA PRO A 446 58.39 -10.48 -71.81
C PRO A 446 57.92 -10.23 -70.38
N ARG A 447 57.19 -11.21 -69.83
CA ARG A 447 56.71 -11.22 -68.44
C ARG A 447 57.88 -10.85 -67.52
N ARG A 448 57.73 -9.79 -66.72
CA ARG A 448 58.69 -9.46 -65.67
C ARG A 448 58.45 -10.41 -64.50
N ASP A 449 59.49 -11.18 -64.18
CA ASP A 449 59.59 -12.08 -63.02
C ASP A 449 59.41 -11.35 -61.68
#